data_AF-A0A8D3BX33-F1
#
_entry.id   AF-A0A8D3BX33-F1
#
_cell.length_a   1.000
_cell.length_b   1.000
_cell.length_c   1.000
_cell.angle_alpha   90.00
_cell.angle_beta   90.00
_cell.angle_gamma   90.00
#
_symmetry.space_group_name_H-M   'P 1'
#
loop_
_entity.id
_entity.type
_entity.pdbx_description
1 polymer ?
#
loop_
_entity_poly.entity_id
_entity_poly.type
_entity_poly.pdbx_seq_one_letter_code
_entity_poly.pdbx_strand_id
1 'polypeptide(L)'
;MVCATEIWGKYQAPAYHLILEGILILWIVTLLFSKTYKLPETYKLTEKEKEDLIEEWQPEPLVPPVSTDHPSLNYDVVTGPPSHKIIINGKECVNFASFNFLGLLDNDRVKQKALASLKKYGVGTCGPRGFYGTFENEKQRTLGLN
;
A
#
# COMPACT_ATOMS: atom_id res chain seq x y z
N MET A 1 33.06 9.22 -58.72
CA MET A 1 32.82 10.66 -58.48
C MET A 1 31.33 10.90 -58.22
N VAL A 2 30.76 10.30 -57.17
CA VAL A 2 29.34 10.50 -56.76
C VAL A 2 29.17 10.44 -55.22
N CYS A 3 30.06 9.79 -54.45
CA CYS A 3 29.85 9.65 -53.00
C CYS A 3 30.20 10.85 -52.10
N ALA A 4 30.91 11.87 -52.58
CA ALA A 4 31.39 12.95 -51.69
C ALA A 4 30.36 14.08 -51.49
N THR A 5 29.33 14.18 -52.33
CA THR A 5 28.37 15.29 -52.32
C THR A 5 27.13 15.04 -51.47
N GLU A 6 26.85 13.80 -51.06
CA GLU A 6 25.66 13.47 -50.27
C GLU A 6 25.81 13.75 -48.77
N ILE A 7 27.03 13.86 -48.25
CA ILE A 7 27.28 14.12 -46.83
C ILE A 7 27.06 15.61 -46.48
N TRP A 8 27.34 16.52 -47.42
CA TRP A 8 27.22 17.97 -47.20
C TRP A 8 25.79 18.51 -47.35
N GLY A 9 24.90 17.78 -48.04
CA GLY A 9 23.51 18.19 -48.25
C GLY A 9 22.62 18.12 -47.01
N LYS A 10 23.02 17.37 -45.97
CA LYS A 10 22.30 17.32 -44.69
C LYS A 10 22.62 18.49 -43.76
N TYR A 11 23.68 19.26 -44.03
CA TYR A 11 24.13 20.38 -43.19
C TYR A 11 23.76 21.75 -43.76
N GLN A 12 22.83 21.83 -44.71
CA GLN A 12 22.26 23.10 -45.16
C GLN A 12 21.10 23.53 -44.24
N ALA A 13 21.32 23.48 -42.93
CA ALA A 13 20.35 23.99 -41.97
C ALA A 13 20.49 25.52 -41.89
N PRO A 14 19.40 26.31 -42.01
CA PRO A 14 19.46 27.75 -41.84
C PRO A 14 20.07 28.08 -40.46
N ALA A 15 20.88 29.13 -40.36
CA ALA A 15 21.70 29.44 -39.17
C ALA A 15 20.92 29.41 -37.84
N TYR A 16 19.64 29.76 -37.86
CA TYR A 16 18.73 29.69 -36.72
C TYR A 16 18.57 28.28 -36.12
N HIS A 17 18.61 27.24 -36.95
CA HIS A 17 18.47 25.84 -36.50
C HIS A 17 19.72 25.38 -35.75
N LEU A 18 20.92 25.76 -36.21
CA LEU A 18 22.19 25.47 -35.52
C LEU A 18 22.29 26.22 -34.19
N ILE A 19 21.83 27.47 -34.14
CA ILE A 19 21.79 28.27 -32.91
C ILE A 19 20.82 27.63 -31.90
N LEU A 20 19.63 27.24 -32.34
CA LEU A 20 18.63 26.60 -31.49
C LEU A 20 19.11 25.25 -30.95
N GLU A 21 19.75 24.43 -31.79
CA GLU A 21 20.35 23.15 -31.38
C GLU A 21 21.45 23.36 -30.33
N GLY A 22 22.30 24.37 -30.50
CA GLY A 22 23.32 24.73 -29.51
C GLY A 22 22.73 25.17 -28.16
N ILE A 23 21.69 26.00 -28.17
CA ILE A 23 20.98 26.43 -26.95
C ILE A 23 20.34 25.22 -26.27
N LEU A 24 19.73 24.32 -27.03
CA LEU A 24 19.01 23.16 -26.50
C LEU A 24 19.98 22.15 -25.88
N ILE A 25 21.14 21.91 -26.52
CA ILE A 25 22.21 21.08 -25.94
C ILE A 25 22.77 21.73 -24.66
N LEU A 26 23.03 23.04 -24.67
CA LEU A 26 23.49 23.76 -23.49
C LEU A 26 22.46 23.68 -22.36
N TRP A 27 21.17 23.76 -22.68
CA TRP A 27 20.09 23.65 -21.71
C TRP A 27 19.99 22.23 -21.12
N ILE A 28 20.08 21.19 -21.96
CA ILE A 28 20.14 19.79 -21.51
C ILE A 28 21.34 19.57 -20.59
N VAL A 29 22.53 20.07 -20.97
CA VAL A 29 23.74 20.00 -20.15
C VAL A 29 23.50 20.70 -18.80
N THR A 30 22.94 21.91 -18.80
CA THR A 30 22.63 22.61 -17.54
C THR A 30 21.60 21.87 -16.68
N LEU A 31 20.62 21.18 -17.26
CA LEU A 31 19.65 20.38 -16.53
C LEU A 31 20.26 19.11 -15.95
N LEU A 32 21.18 18.45 -16.68
CA LEU A 32 21.89 17.26 -16.18
C LEU A 32 22.86 17.60 -15.04
N PHE A 33 23.44 18.80 -15.02
CA PHE A 33 24.33 19.28 -13.96
C PHE A 33 23.62 20.10 -12.87
N SER A 34 22.35 20.44 -13.07
CA SER A 34 21.51 21.04 -12.02
C SER A 34 21.32 19.98 -10.96
N LYS A 35 22.15 20.11 -9.90
CA LYS A 35 22.22 19.21 -8.76
C LYS A 35 20.82 18.72 -8.41
N THR A 36 20.61 17.41 -8.51
CA THR A 36 19.52 16.69 -7.86
C THR A 36 19.29 17.36 -6.52
N TYR A 37 18.10 17.93 -6.35
CA TYR A 37 17.67 18.54 -5.10
C TYR A 37 17.99 17.53 -4.00
N LYS A 38 19.04 17.80 -3.22
CA LYS A 38 19.33 17.00 -2.04
C LYS A 38 18.24 17.42 -1.07
N LEU A 39 17.20 16.60 -0.93
CA LEU A 39 16.30 16.76 0.18
C LEU A 39 17.18 16.78 1.44
N PRO A 40 17.07 17.80 2.30
CA PRO A 40 17.78 17.77 3.56
C PRO A 40 17.42 16.45 4.24
N GLU A 41 18.44 15.62 4.48
CA GLU A 41 18.25 14.36 5.18
C GLU A 41 17.49 14.65 6.46
N THR A 42 16.43 13.89 6.67
CA THR A 42 15.56 13.91 7.84
C THR A 42 16.34 14.27 9.10
N TYR A 43 15.89 15.32 9.79
CA TYR A 43 16.43 15.76 11.08
C TYR A 43 16.59 14.54 11.99
N LYS A 44 17.84 14.12 12.26
CA LYS A 44 18.11 12.96 13.12
C LYS A 44 17.89 13.40 14.56
N LEU A 45 16.68 13.16 15.07
CA LEU A 45 16.35 13.41 16.46
C LEU A 45 17.32 12.66 17.39
N THR A 46 17.85 13.39 18.37
CA THR A 46 18.64 12.86 19.48
C THR A 46 17.79 11.90 20.31
N GLU A 47 18.41 10.93 20.99
CA GLU A 47 17.68 9.96 21.83
C GLU A 47 16.79 10.65 22.88
N LYS A 48 17.29 11.75 23.48
CA LYS A 48 16.54 12.58 24.42
C LYS A 48 15.28 13.21 23.82
N GLU A 49 15.39 13.77 22.61
CA GLU A 49 14.23 14.39 21.93
C GLU A 49 13.15 13.34 21.59
N LYS A 50 13.54 12.08 21.35
CA LYS A 50 12.57 10.99 21.15
C LYS A 50 11.85 10.63 22.44
N GLU A 51 12.57 10.57 23.56
CA GLU A 51 11.99 10.31 24.87
C GLU A 51 11.00 11.41 25.25
N ASP A 52 11.37 12.68 25.07
CA ASP A 52 10.49 13.83 25.30
C ASP A 52 9.22 13.77 24.44
N LEU A 53 9.35 13.41 23.15
CA LEU A 53 8.20 13.24 22.25
C LEU A 53 7.30 12.07 22.64
N ILE A 54 7.86 10.98 23.17
CA ILE A 54 7.08 9.83 23.65
C ILE A 54 6.31 10.20 24.93
N GLU A 55 6.94 10.96 25.83
CA GLU A 55 6.31 11.45 27.06
C GLU A 55 5.18 12.46 26.77
N GLU A 56 5.37 13.33 25.79
CA GLU A 56 4.36 14.32 25.39
C GLU A 56 3.21 13.72 24.58
N TRP A 57 3.44 12.61 23.89
CA TRP A 57 2.45 12.04 22.97
C TRP A 57 1.20 11.54 23.68
N GLN A 58 0.06 12.16 23.37
CA GLN A 58 -1.27 11.64 23.70
C GLN A 58 -2.03 11.29 22.42
N PRO A 59 -2.51 10.04 22.27
CA PRO A 59 -3.30 9.66 21.11
C PRO A 59 -4.61 10.42 21.10
N GLU A 60 -4.93 11.04 19.96
CA GLU A 60 -6.30 11.52 19.75
C GLU A 60 -7.28 10.34 19.81
N PRO A 61 -8.45 10.53 20.45
CA PRO A 61 -9.46 9.49 20.47
C PRO A 61 -9.92 9.17 19.04
N LEU A 62 -9.94 7.88 18.69
CA LEU A 62 -10.32 7.41 17.35
C LEU A 62 -11.73 7.85 16.91
N VAL A 63 -12.58 8.20 17.89
CA VAL A 63 -13.94 8.68 17.70
C VAL A 63 -14.24 9.78 18.70
N PRO A 64 -15.01 10.82 18.33
CA PRO A 64 -15.45 11.84 19.27
C PRO A 64 -16.30 11.22 20.39
N PRO A 65 -16.34 11.83 21.58
CA PRO A 65 -17.19 11.34 22.66
C PRO A 65 -18.66 11.41 22.24
N VAL A 66 -19.32 10.24 22.20
CA VAL A 66 -20.75 10.11 21.91
C VAL A 66 -21.51 9.95 23.23
N SER A 67 -22.70 10.53 23.32
CA SER A 67 -23.60 10.34 24.47
C SER A 67 -23.91 8.85 24.67
N THR A 68 -23.85 8.37 25.91
CA THR A 68 -24.13 6.97 26.26
C THR A 68 -25.53 6.50 25.89
N ASP A 69 -26.48 7.43 25.76
CA ASP A 69 -27.89 7.14 25.45
C ASP A 69 -28.18 7.02 23.93
N HIS A 70 -27.13 7.01 23.09
CA HIS A 70 -27.32 6.90 21.65
C HIS A 70 -27.88 5.50 21.29
N PRO A 71 -29.00 5.40 20.54
CA PRO A 71 -29.62 4.10 20.22
C PRO A 71 -28.68 3.08 19.57
N SER A 72 -27.70 3.54 18.78
CA SER A 72 -26.70 2.65 18.15
C SER A 72 -25.72 2.00 19.13
N LEU A 73 -25.66 2.45 20.39
CA LEU A 73 -24.88 1.81 21.44
C LEU A 73 -25.65 0.67 22.13
N ASN A 74 -26.98 0.60 21.95
CA ASN A 74 -27.81 -0.46 22.49
C ASN A 74 -28.04 -1.54 21.44
N TYR A 75 -27.12 -2.50 21.37
CA TYR A 75 -27.21 -3.65 20.48
C TYR A 75 -26.89 -4.94 21.21
N ASP A 76 -27.46 -6.04 20.73
CA ASP A 76 -27.17 -7.36 21.24
C ASP A 76 -25.77 -7.80 20.83
N VAL A 77 -24.94 -8.14 21.80
CA VAL A 77 -23.56 -8.60 21.56
C VAL A 77 -23.57 -10.12 21.47
N VAL A 78 -23.21 -10.62 20.29
CA VAL A 78 -22.97 -12.05 20.06
C VAL A 78 -21.53 -12.37 20.43
N THR A 79 -21.36 -13.33 21.35
CA THR A 79 -20.06 -13.84 21.78
C THR A 79 -19.93 -15.33 21.46
N GLY A 80 -18.70 -15.74 21.17
CA GLY A 80 -18.37 -17.12 20.78
C GLY A 80 -18.23 -17.31 19.27
N PRO A 81 -17.89 -18.54 18.82
CA PRO A 81 -17.75 -18.85 17.41
C PRO A 81 -19.11 -18.77 16.68
N PRO A 82 -19.13 -18.42 15.38
CA PRO A 82 -20.33 -18.39 14.56
C PRO A 82 -20.82 -19.81 14.23
N SER A 83 -21.45 -20.46 15.21
CA SER A 83 -21.92 -21.85 15.16
C SER A 83 -23.45 -21.92 15.27
N HIS A 84 -23.99 -23.14 15.37
CA HIS A 84 -25.43 -23.38 15.59
C HIS A 84 -25.89 -22.93 16.97
N LYS A 85 -24.98 -22.85 17.93
CA LYS A 85 -25.21 -22.30 19.27
C LYS A 85 -24.34 -21.07 19.46
N ILE A 86 -24.94 -19.99 19.92
CA ILE A 86 -24.28 -18.70 20.15
C ILE A 86 -24.67 -18.15 21.50
N ILE A 87 -23.88 -17.21 22.03
CA ILE A 87 -24.16 -16.55 23.30
C ILE A 87 -24.54 -15.10 23.00
N ILE A 88 -25.78 -14.71 23.33
CA ILE A 88 -26.27 -13.34 23.15
C ILE A 88 -26.43 -12.71 24.54
N ASN A 89 -25.68 -11.64 24.82
CA ASN A 89 -25.69 -10.95 26.11
C ASN A 89 -25.56 -11.92 27.32
N GLY A 90 -24.71 -12.93 27.20
CA GLY A 90 -24.47 -13.96 28.23
C GLY A 90 -25.49 -15.11 28.28
N LYS A 91 -26.50 -15.15 27.40
CA LYS A 91 -27.49 -16.23 27.32
C LYS A 91 -27.21 -17.15 26.13
N GLU A 92 -27.19 -18.46 26.36
CA GLU A 92 -27.05 -19.46 25.29
C GLU A 92 -28.33 -19.51 24.44
N CYS A 93 -28.18 -19.39 23.12
CA CYS A 93 -29.27 -19.38 22.15
C CYS A 93 -28.92 -20.23 20.93
N VAL A 94 -29.94 -20.72 20.22
CA VAL A 94 -29.77 -21.43 18.94
C VAL A 94 -29.84 -20.42 17.79
N ASN A 95 -28.86 -20.47 16.90
CA ASN A 95 -28.68 -19.52 15.81
C ASN A 95 -29.44 -19.95 14.55
N PHE A 96 -30.58 -19.31 14.30
CA PHE A 96 -31.35 -19.44 13.06
C PHE A 96 -31.23 -18.21 12.13
N ALA A 97 -30.45 -17.21 12.52
CA ALA A 97 -30.33 -15.95 11.79
C ALA A 97 -29.13 -15.91 10.83
N SER A 98 -28.14 -16.80 11.01
CA SER A 98 -26.94 -16.81 10.17
C SER A 98 -27.11 -17.62 8.87
N PHE A 99 -26.43 -17.19 7.81
CA PHE A 99 -26.33 -17.92 6.55
C PHE A 99 -25.27 -19.05 6.58
N ASN A 100 -24.91 -19.56 7.76
CA ASN A 100 -23.91 -20.62 7.92
C ASN A 100 -24.52 -22.03 7.77
N PHE A 101 -25.24 -22.28 6.67
CA PHE A 101 -25.99 -23.52 6.45
C PHE A 101 -25.13 -24.79 6.53
N LEU A 102 -23.86 -24.68 6.10
CA LEU A 102 -22.92 -25.80 6.04
C LEU A 102 -22.01 -25.91 7.28
N GLY A 103 -22.12 -24.99 8.25
CA GLY A 103 -21.26 -24.99 9.44
C GLY A 103 -19.77 -24.73 9.16
N LEU A 104 -19.42 -24.13 8.01
CA LEU A 104 -18.03 -23.98 7.59
C LEU A 104 -17.25 -22.94 8.39
N LEU A 105 -17.95 -21.95 8.97
CA LEU A 105 -17.30 -20.87 9.73
C LEU A 105 -16.65 -21.36 11.03
N ASP A 106 -17.18 -22.43 11.62
CA ASP A 106 -16.66 -23.03 12.86
C ASP A 106 -15.77 -24.26 12.60
N ASN A 107 -15.56 -24.61 11.33
CA ASN A 107 -14.83 -25.82 10.97
C ASN A 107 -13.31 -25.69 11.21
N ASP A 108 -12.74 -26.58 12.02
CA ASP A 108 -11.31 -26.54 12.37
C ASP A 108 -10.39 -26.69 11.15
N ARG A 109 -10.75 -27.51 10.16
CA ARG A 109 -9.95 -27.66 8.94
C ARG A 109 -9.85 -26.34 8.19
N VAL A 110 -10.96 -25.60 8.10
CA VAL A 110 -11.01 -24.27 7.45
C VAL A 110 -10.19 -23.27 8.25
N LYS A 111 -10.36 -23.22 9.59
CA LYS A 111 -9.57 -22.34 10.47
C LYS A 111 -8.08 -22.58 10.35
N GLN A 112 -7.62 -23.83 10.33
CA GLN A 112 -6.21 -24.17 10.18
C GLN A 112 -5.65 -23.76 8.81
N LYS A 113 -6.41 -23.94 7.74
CA LYS A 113 -6.00 -23.49 6.39
C LYS A 113 -5.98 -21.96 6.28
N ALA A 114 -6.93 -21.26 6.90
CA ALA A 114 -6.93 -19.81 6.97
C ALA A 114 -5.72 -19.29 7.76
N LEU A 115 -5.40 -19.90 8.91
CA LEU A 115 -4.22 -19.57 9.71
C LEU A 115 -2.91 -19.80 8.93
N ALA A 116 -2.79 -20.92 8.23
CA ALA A 116 -1.63 -21.19 7.38
C ALA A 116 -1.48 -20.15 6.26
N SER A 117 -2.61 -19.69 5.69
CA SER A 117 -2.62 -18.65 4.65
C SER A 117 -2.23 -17.29 5.21
N LEU A 118 -2.74 -16.90 6.39
CA LEU A 118 -2.34 -15.69 7.10
C LEU A 118 -0.85 -15.68 7.43
N LYS A 119 -0.29 -16.79 7.91
CA LYS A 119 1.15 -16.92 8.16
C LYS A 119 1.99 -16.82 6.89
N LYS A 120 1.44 -17.24 5.74
CA LYS A 120 2.14 -17.23 4.46
C LYS A 120 2.06 -15.88 3.73
N TYR A 121 0.90 -15.22 3.77
CA TYR A 121 0.59 -14.04 2.95
C TYR A 121 0.34 -12.76 3.74
N GLY A 122 0.29 -12.83 5.08
CA GLY A 122 -0.04 -11.68 5.92
C GLY A 122 -1.54 -11.37 5.95
N VAL A 123 -1.88 -10.21 6.54
CA VAL A 123 -3.26 -9.77 6.82
C VAL A 123 -3.92 -8.99 5.69
N GLY A 124 -3.14 -8.51 4.73
CA GLY A 124 -3.63 -7.71 3.60
C GLY A 124 -2.50 -7.11 2.78
N THR A 125 -2.82 -6.70 1.56
CA THR A 125 -1.86 -6.13 0.59
C THR A 125 -1.65 -4.63 0.76
N CYS A 126 -2.57 -3.95 1.46
CA CYS A 126 -2.62 -2.49 1.59
C CYS A 126 -2.58 -1.74 0.24
N GLY A 127 -2.98 -2.39 -0.86
CA GLY A 127 -2.90 -1.83 -2.20
C GLY A 127 -3.87 -2.48 -3.19
N PRO A 128 -4.28 -1.76 -4.26
CA PRO A 128 -5.19 -2.26 -5.26
C PRO A 128 -4.58 -3.45 -6.02
N ARG A 129 -5.44 -4.35 -6.52
CA ARG A 129 -5.04 -5.60 -7.19
C ARG A 129 -3.95 -5.41 -8.25
N GLY A 130 -4.04 -4.34 -9.05
CA GLY A 130 -3.11 -4.05 -10.15
C GLY A 130 -1.73 -3.51 -9.76
N PHE A 131 -1.51 -3.14 -8.49
CA PHE A 131 -0.22 -2.65 -8.00
C PHE A 131 0.43 -3.69 -7.08
N TYR A 132 0.10 -3.63 -5.79
CA TYR A 132 0.67 -4.49 -4.74
C TYR A 132 -0.36 -5.53 -4.23
N GLY A 133 -1.51 -5.64 -4.90
CA GLY A 133 -2.63 -6.46 -4.45
C GLY A 133 -2.58 -7.94 -4.84
N THR A 134 -1.54 -8.40 -5.54
CA THR A 134 -1.46 -9.78 -6.06
C THR A 134 -0.16 -10.44 -5.61
N PHE A 135 -0.22 -11.32 -4.61
CA PHE A 135 0.94 -12.01 -4.03
C PHE A 135 1.49 -13.17 -4.88
N GLU A 136 0.69 -13.70 -5.81
CA GLU A 136 1.04 -14.92 -6.56
C GLU A 136 2.21 -14.72 -7.52
N ASN A 137 2.35 -13.50 -8.06
CA ASN A 137 3.38 -13.18 -9.05
C ASN A 137 4.78 -13.06 -8.45
N GLU A 138 4.91 -12.77 -7.15
CA GLU A 138 6.24 -12.57 -6.55
C GLU A 138 6.93 -13.91 -6.26
N LYS A 139 6.19 -14.94 -5.84
CA LYS A 139 6.79 -16.26 -5.56
C LYS A 139 7.10 -17.08 -6.82
N GLN A 140 6.32 -16.91 -7.90
CA GLN A 140 6.63 -17.55 -9.18
C GLN A 140 7.83 -16.90 -9.88
N ARG A 141 8.00 -15.57 -9.77
CA ARG A 141 9.15 -14.86 -10.34
C ARG A 141 10.48 -15.20 -9.66
N THR A 142 10.47 -15.43 -8.34
CA THR A 142 11.67 -15.84 -7.59
C THR A 142 12.01 -17.33 -7.74
N LEU A 143 11.06 -18.16 -8.20
CA LEU A 143 11.25 -19.61 -8.39
C LEU A 143 11.48 -20.03 -9.85
N GLY A 144 11.48 -19.09 -10.80
CA GLY A 144 11.90 -19.37 -12.19
C GLY A 144 11.07 -20.43 -12.91
N LEU A 145 9.80 -20.58 -12.55
CA LEU A 145 8.88 -21.50 -13.24
C LEU A 145 8.00 -20.68 -14.17
N ASN A 146 8.31 -20.79 -15.47
CA ASN A 146 7.42 -20.41 -16.57
C ASN A 146 6.26 -21.41 -16.68
#